data_AF-A0A970XQ23-F1
#
_entry.id   AF-A0A970XQ23-F1
#
_cell.length_a   1.000
_cell.length_b   1.000
_cell.length_c   1.000
_cell.angle_alpha   90.00
_cell.angle_beta   90.00
_cell.angle_gamma   90.00
#
_symmetry.space_group_name_H-M   'P 1'
#
loop_
_entity.id
_entity.type
_entity.pdbx_description
1 polymer ?
#
loop_
_entity_poly.entity_id
_entity_poly.type
_entity_poly.pdbx_seq_one_letter_code
_entity_poly.pdbx_strand_id
1 'polypeptide(L)'
;MKMAMFESSESDMVRLSLAIAKRVIATELKTNPDIVANILSEALTYLDQPDNLTLYLNPDDIETVLDALENTNVFNGKNNLHTEVQPDNRISPRGLRIESDSGSVDARMETRITNIENAIQDVLTDE
;
A
#
# COMPACT_ATOMS: atom_id res chain seq x y z
N MET A 1 31.97 -5.00 24.94
CA MET A 1 31.62 -6.36 24.48
C MET A 1 30.16 -6.72 24.78
N LYS A 2 29.67 -6.62 26.03
CA LYS A 2 28.24 -6.84 26.35
C LYS A 2 27.28 -5.90 25.59
N MET A 3 27.55 -4.59 25.53
CA MET A 3 26.66 -3.63 24.85
C MET A 3 26.50 -3.93 23.35
N ALA A 4 27.61 -4.12 22.64
CA ALA A 4 27.61 -4.51 21.23
C ALA A 4 26.87 -5.84 20.95
N MET A 5 26.85 -6.76 21.93
CA MET A 5 26.14 -8.03 21.79
C MET A 5 24.63 -7.83 21.91
N PHE A 6 24.17 -6.94 22.78
CA PHE A 6 22.75 -6.55 22.90
C PHE A 6 22.27 -5.76 21.67
N GLU A 7 23.00 -4.74 21.22
CA GLU A 7 22.66 -3.97 20.01
C GLU A 7 22.57 -4.86 18.75
N SER A 8 23.50 -5.81 18.60
CA SER A 8 23.46 -6.76 17.47
C SER A 8 22.24 -7.67 17.52
N SER A 9 21.86 -8.11 18.73
CA SER A 9 20.70 -9.00 18.93
C SER A 9 19.39 -8.27 18.68
N GLU A 10 19.30 -6.99 19.06
CA GLU A 10 18.15 -6.14 18.78
C GLU A 10 17.96 -5.92 17.29
N SER A 11 19.03 -5.56 16.57
CA SER A 11 19.00 -5.43 15.11
C SER A 11 18.60 -6.75 14.43
N ASP A 12 19.07 -7.89 14.93
CA ASP A 12 18.68 -9.21 14.42
C ASP A 12 17.20 -9.53 14.67
N MET A 13 16.65 -9.18 15.83
CA MET A 13 15.24 -9.37 16.14
C MET A 13 14.33 -8.53 15.23
N VAL A 14 14.72 -7.27 14.96
CA VAL A 14 14.00 -6.38 14.05
C VAL A 14 14.01 -6.94 12.62
N ARG A 15 15.20 -7.35 12.13
CA ARG A 15 15.34 -7.98 10.81
C ARG A 15 14.49 -9.24 10.68
N LEU A 16 14.47 -10.09 11.70
CA LEU A 16 13.66 -11.31 11.72
C LEU A 16 12.17 -10.99 11.68
N SER A 17 11.71 -10.06 12.53
CA SER A 17 10.30 -9.66 12.61
C SER A 17 9.80 -9.10 11.28
N LEU A 18 10.61 -8.24 10.65
CA LEU A 18 10.33 -7.69 9.33
C LEU A 18 10.27 -8.78 8.24
N ALA A 19 11.19 -9.74 8.27
CA ALA A 19 11.19 -10.86 7.33
C ALA A 19 9.92 -11.73 7.47
N ILE A 20 9.46 -11.95 8.70
CA ILE A 20 8.20 -12.65 8.98
C ILE A 20 7.02 -11.86 8.44
N ALA A 21 6.93 -10.56 8.75
CA ALA A 21 5.86 -9.68 8.27
C ALA A 21 5.77 -9.66 6.74
N LYS A 22 6.91 -9.48 6.04
CA LYS A 22 6.99 -9.54 4.57
C LYS A 22 6.44 -10.84 4.01
N ARG A 23 6.74 -11.98 4.66
CA ARG A 23 6.26 -13.29 4.21
C ARG A 23 4.75 -13.48 4.41
N VAL A 24 4.21 -12.97 5.52
CA VAL A 24 2.76 -12.96 5.76
C VAL A 24 2.06 -12.09 4.72
N ILE A 25 2.53 -10.85 4.52
CA ILE A 25 1.97 -9.92 3.53
C ILE A 25 2.01 -10.52 2.12
N ALA A 26 3.14 -11.08 1.70
CA ALA A 26 3.28 -11.72 0.39
C ALA A 26 2.32 -12.90 0.18
N THR A 27 1.90 -13.56 1.26
CA THR A 27 0.91 -14.64 1.22
C THR A 27 -0.49 -14.05 1.12
N GLU A 28 -0.79 -13.08 1.97
CA GLU A 28 -2.09 -12.40 2.05
C GLU A 28 -2.43 -11.71 0.72
N LEU A 29 -1.44 -11.07 0.09
CA LEU A 29 -1.56 -10.56 -1.27
C LEU A 29 -2.12 -11.64 -2.19
N LYS A 30 -1.54 -12.83 -2.24
CA LYS A 30 -2.00 -13.90 -3.16
C LYS A 30 -3.39 -14.43 -2.85
N THR A 31 -3.83 -14.39 -1.60
CA THR A 31 -5.05 -15.09 -1.14
C THR A 31 -6.27 -14.19 -0.98
N ASN A 32 -6.09 -12.89 -0.77
CA ASN A 32 -7.17 -11.97 -0.46
C ASN A 32 -7.43 -10.99 -1.62
N PRO A 33 -8.55 -11.12 -2.34
CA PRO A 33 -8.89 -10.26 -3.47
C PRO A 33 -9.29 -8.83 -3.05
N ASP A 34 -9.75 -8.65 -1.80
CA ASP A 34 -10.27 -7.37 -1.31
C ASP A 34 -9.15 -6.39 -0.93
N ILE A 35 -7.88 -6.83 -0.95
CA ILE A 35 -6.73 -6.01 -0.58
C ILE A 35 -6.69 -4.71 -1.37
N VAL A 36 -6.90 -4.76 -2.69
CA VAL A 36 -6.79 -3.56 -3.53
C VAL A 36 -7.89 -2.54 -3.20
N ALA A 37 -9.11 -3.02 -2.93
CA ALA A 37 -10.23 -2.17 -2.50
C ALA A 37 -9.97 -1.50 -1.14
N ASN A 38 -9.36 -2.24 -0.21
CA ASN A 38 -8.96 -1.71 1.10
C ASN A 38 -7.85 -0.65 0.96
N ILE A 39 -6.82 -0.93 0.16
CA ILE A 39 -5.73 0.01 -0.12
C ILE A 39 -6.27 1.27 -0.78
N LEU A 40 -7.21 1.15 -1.72
CA LEU A 40 -7.85 2.27 -2.37
C LEU A 40 -8.64 3.11 -1.36
N SER A 41 -9.48 2.48 -0.55
CA SER A 41 -10.27 3.16 0.48
C SER A 41 -9.38 3.97 1.43
N GLU A 42 -8.27 3.36 1.88
CA GLU A 42 -7.28 4.02 2.72
C GLU A 42 -6.58 5.16 1.97
N ALA A 43 -6.13 4.93 0.74
CA ALA A 43 -5.42 5.91 -0.08
C ALA A 43 -6.28 7.16 -0.35
N LEU A 44 -7.59 6.99 -0.54
CA LEU A 44 -8.54 8.09 -0.70
C LEU A 44 -8.70 8.95 0.56
N THR A 45 -8.39 8.43 1.76
CA THR A 45 -8.42 9.24 3.00
C THR A 45 -7.28 10.24 3.09
N TYR A 46 -6.19 10.03 2.33
CA TYR A 46 -5.06 10.95 2.27
C TYR A 46 -5.26 12.08 1.25
N LEU A 47 -6.33 12.03 0.45
CA LEU A 47 -6.64 13.06 -0.54
C LEU A 47 -7.69 14.03 0.02
N ASP A 48 -7.31 15.30 0.16
CA ASP A 48 -8.21 16.38 0.62
C ASP A 48 -9.39 16.59 -0.34
N GLN A 49 -9.11 16.57 -1.64
CA GLN A 49 -10.11 16.64 -2.71
C GLN A 49 -9.79 15.58 -3.75
N PRO A 50 -10.39 14.37 -3.65
CA PRO A 50 -10.40 13.48 -4.79
C PRO A 50 -11.37 14.11 -5.78
N ASP A 51 -10.85 14.67 -6.85
CA ASP A 51 -11.57 15.00 -8.08
C ASP A 51 -10.63 14.55 -9.21
N ASN A 52 -11.20 14.01 -10.29
CA ASN A 52 -10.45 13.47 -11.44
C ASN A 52 -9.35 12.48 -11.04
N LEU A 53 -9.75 11.33 -10.53
CA LEU A 53 -8.84 10.28 -10.09
C LEU A 53 -8.41 9.40 -11.26
N THR A 54 -7.11 9.14 -11.39
CA THR A 54 -6.56 8.09 -12.24
C THR A 54 -5.92 7.01 -11.37
N LEU A 55 -6.45 5.80 -11.43
CA LEU A 55 -5.93 4.63 -10.72
C LEU A 55 -5.05 3.83 -11.68
N TYR A 56 -3.76 3.71 -11.36
CA TYR A 56 -2.83 2.87 -12.10
C TYR A 56 -2.66 1.55 -11.35
N LEU A 57 -2.95 0.45 -12.05
CA LEU A 57 -2.95 -0.90 -11.51
C LEU A 57 -2.15 -1.83 -12.42
N ASN A 58 -1.77 -3.00 -11.92
CA ASN A 58 -1.39 -4.10 -12.80
C ASN A 58 -2.62 -4.53 -13.64
N PRO A 59 -2.45 -4.88 -14.93
CA PRO A 59 -3.56 -5.35 -15.77
C PRO A 59 -4.32 -6.55 -15.19
N ASP A 60 -3.62 -7.43 -14.46
CA ASP A 60 -4.22 -8.64 -13.85
C ASP A 60 -5.24 -8.30 -12.75
N ASP A 61 -5.20 -7.09 -12.19
CA ASP A 61 -6.06 -6.66 -11.09
C ASP A 61 -7.18 -5.70 -11.54
N ILE A 62 -7.21 -5.29 -12.82
CA ILE A 62 -8.21 -4.31 -13.33
C ILE A 62 -9.63 -4.80 -13.12
N GLU A 63 -9.94 -6.02 -13.54
CA GLU A 63 -11.30 -6.56 -13.46
C GLU A 63 -11.76 -6.66 -12.00
N THR A 64 -10.90 -7.16 -11.12
CA THR A 64 -11.18 -7.26 -9.68
C THR A 64 -11.43 -5.88 -9.04
N VAL A 65 -10.68 -4.86 -9.45
CA VAL A 65 -10.86 -3.50 -8.93
C VAL A 65 -12.12 -2.85 -9.47
N LEU A 66 -12.44 -3.02 -10.76
CA LEU A 66 -13.69 -2.52 -11.33
C LEU A 66 -14.90 -3.14 -10.63
N ASP A 67 -14.91 -4.47 -10.45
CA ASP A 67 -15.94 -5.17 -9.71
C ASP A 67 -16.04 -4.68 -8.26
N ALA A 68 -14.90 -4.47 -7.59
CA ALA A 68 -14.89 -3.94 -6.23
C ALA A 68 -15.41 -2.50 -6.17
N LEU A 69 -15.11 -1.66 -7.15
CA LEU A 69 -15.60 -0.28 -7.22
C LEU A 69 -17.11 -0.19 -7.47
N GLU A 70 -17.67 -1.14 -8.23
CA GLU A 70 -19.11 -1.24 -8.45
C GLU A 70 -19.86 -1.81 -7.24
N ASN A 71 -19.30 -2.83 -6.59
CA ASN A 71 -19.94 -3.54 -5.48
C ASN A 71 -19.74 -2.85 -4.13
N THR A 72 -18.61 -2.17 -3.96
CA THR A 72 -18.26 -1.48 -2.73
C THR A 72 -18.60 -0.03 -2.96
N ASN A 73 -19.44 0.58 -2.11
CA ASN A 73 -19.60 2.02 -2.12
C ASN A 73 -18.34 2.73 -1.58
N VAL A 74 -17.15 2.43 -2.12
CA VAL A 74 -15.88 3.09 -1.77
C VAL A 74 -16.03 4.60 -1.89
N PHE A 75 -16.87 5.04 -2.83
CA PHE A 75 -17.18 6.44 -3.09
C PHE A 75 -18.44 6.94 -2.39
N ASN A 76 -18.98 6.24 -1.37
CA ASN A 76 -20.19 6.61 -0.62
C ASN A 76 -20.29 8.13 -0.35
N GLY A 77 -21.13 8.83 -1.10
CA GLY A 77 -21.38 10.28 -0.95
C GLY A 77 -20.59 11.21 -1.89
N LYS A 78 -19.65 10.71 -2.69
CA LYS A 78 -18.92 11.45 -3.73
C LYS A 78 -19.44 11.02 -5.11
N ASN A 79 -20.72 11.28 -5.38
CA ASN A 79 -21.47 10.79 -6.54
C ASN A 79 -20.94 11.23 -7.93
N ASN A 80 -19.90 12.08 -8.00
CA ASN A 80 -19.38 12.65 -9.25
C ASN A 80 -17.86 12.50 -9.43
N LEU A 81 -17.23 11.54 -8.76
CA LEU A 81 -15.80 11.28 -8.98
C LEU A 81 -15.59 10.69 -10.37
N HIS A 82 -15.08 11.50 -11.30
CA HIS A 82 -14.48 10.98 -12.51
C HIS A 82 -13.28 10.13 -12.12
N THR A 83 -13.45 8.81 -12.19
CA THR A 83 -12.39 7.84 -11.88
C THR A 83 -12.06 7.08 -13.15
N GLU A 84 -10.81 7.14 -13.57
CA GLU A 84 -10.28 6.40 -14.70
C GLU A 84 -9.33 5.32 -14.19
N VAL A 85 -9.50 4.09 -14.69
CA VAL A 85 -8.60 2.97 -14.36
C VAL A 85 -7.68 2.73 -15.55
N GLN A 86 -6.37 2.79 -15.30
CA GLN A 86 -5.33 2.66 -16.32
C GLN A 86 -4.39 1.47 -16.01
N PRO A 87 -4.17 0.55 -16.96
CA PRO A 87 -3.17 -0.50 -16.79
C PRO A 87 -1.74 0.06 -16.81
N ASP A 88 -0.90 -0.40 -15.89
CA ASP A 88 0.54 -0.15 -15.87
C ASP A 88 1.32 -1.44 -15.54
N ASN A 89 2.00 -1.97 -16.55
CA ASN A 89 2.83 -3.17 -16.42
C ASN A 89 4.05 -3.01 -15.50
N ARG A 90 4.40 -1.78 -15.12
CA ARG A 90 5.49 -1.49 -14.17
C ARG A 90 5.04 -1.65 -12.72
N ILE A 91 3.74 -1.76 -12.48
CA ILE A 91 3.16 -1.97 -11.16
C ILE A 91 3.06 -3.47 -10.90
N SER A 92 3.62 -3.92 -9.78
CA SER A 92 3.49 -5.29 -9.31
C SER A 92 2.01 -5.64 -9.09
N PRO A 93 1.62 -6.93 -9.21
CA PRO A 93 0.26 -7.35 -8.86
C PRO A 93 -0.15 -6.85 -7.47
N ARG A 94 -1.38 -6.35 -7.36
CA ARG A 94 -2.01 -5.69 -6.21
C ARG A 94 -1.34 -4.39 -5.77
N GLY A 95 -0.47 -3.85 -6.61
CA GLY A 95 0.01 -2.49 -6.49
C GLY A 95 -1.03 -1.49 -6.99
N LEU A 96 -1.15 -0.37 -6.27
CA LEU A 96 -2.04 0.73 -6.61
C LEU A 96 -1.26 2.03 -6.57
N ARG A 97 -1.40 2.84 -7.61
CA ARG A 97 -0.98 4.25 -7.60
C ARG A 97 -2.17 5.11 -7.97
N ILE A 98 -2.40 6.17 -7.20
CA ILE A 98 -3.49 7.10 -7.42
C ILE A 98 -2.91 8.43 -7.86
N GLU A 99 -3.47 9.01 -8.90
CA GLU A 99 -3.17 10.37 -9.36
C GLU A 99 -4.47 11.17 -9.34
N SER A 100 -4.38 12.43 -8.92
CA SER A 100 -5.47 13.39 -8.88
C SER A 100 -4.93 14.76 -9.25
N ASP A 101 -5.81 15.71 -9.55
CA ASP A 101 -5.41 17.10 -9.81
C ASP A 101 -4.67 17.74 -8.62
N SER A 102 -4.95 17.28 -7.41
CA SER A 102 -4.33 17.76 -6.16
C SER A 102 -2.97 17.12 -5.85
N GLY A 103 -2.64 16.01 -6.51
CA GLY A 103 -1.41 15.26 -6.27
C GLY A 103 -1.54 13.76 -6.50
N SER A 104 -0.43 13.05 -6.30
CA SER A 104 -0.34 11.59 -6.47
C SER A 104 -0.02 10.88 -5.16
N VAL A 105 -0.67 9.74 -4.94
CA VAL A 105 -0.42 8.84 -3.80
C VAL A 105 0.13 7.52 -4.34
N ASP A 106 1.34 7.16 -3.91
CA ASP A 106 1.93 5.85 -4.17
C ASP A 106 1.53 4.88 -3.06
N ALA A 107 0.53 4.04 -3.34
CA ALA A 107 -0.02 3.07 -2.39
C ALA A 107 0.51 1.65 -2.63
N ARG A 108 1.58 1.49 -3.42
CA ARG A 108 2.22 0.19 -3.69
C ARG A 108 2.72 -0.46 -2.41
N MET A 109 2.65 -1.80 -2.36
CA MET A 109 3.03 -2.57 -1.17
C MET A 109 4.50 -2.40 -0.82
N GLU A 110 5.36 -2.32 -1.83
CA GLU A 110 6.79 -2.09 -1.67
C GLU A 110 7.03 -0.76 -0.94
N THR A 111 6.38 0.32 -1.38
CA THR A 111 6.49 1.65 -0.76
C THR A 111 6.00 1.62 0.69
N ARG A 112 4.87 0.97 0.96
CA ARG A 112 4.32 0.85 2.32
C ARG A 112 5.24 0.07 3.26
N ILE A 113 5.79 -1.05 2.80
CA ILE A 113 6.75 -1.85 3.57
C ILE A 113 8.01 -1.04 3.86
N THR A 114 8.58 -0.35 2.86
CA THR A 114 9.75 0.51 3.05
C THR A 114 9.48 1.64 4.05
N ASN A 115 8.29 2.25 4.04
CA ASN A 115 7.94 3.28 5.01
C ASN A 115 7.90 2.73 6.45
N ILE A 116 7.37 1.51 6.65
CA ILE A 116 7.38 0.84 7.97
C ILE A 116 8.82 0.54 8.41
N GLU A 117 9.66 0.05 7.50
CA GLU A 117 11.08 -0.22 7.78
C GLU A 117 11.81 1.03 8.25
N ASN A 118 11.65 2.13 7.54
CA ASN A 118 12.28 3.40 7.88
C ASN A 118 11.77 3.91 9.23
N ALA A 119 10.45 3.87 9.48
CA ALA A 119 9.88 4.29 10.75
C ALA A 119 10.40 3.47 11.94
N ILE A 120 10.56 2.15 11.78
CA ILE A 120 11.16 1.30 12.82
C ILE A 120 12.63 1.64 13.02
N GLN A 121 13.38 1.88 11.93
CA GLN A 121 14.79 2.22 11.99
C GLN A 121 15.03 3.57 12.68
N ASP A 122 14.20 4.57 12.41
CA ASP A 122 14.28 5.89 13.04
C ASP A 122 14.13 5.78 14.56
N VAL A 123 13.15 5.00 15.03
CA VAL A 123 12.95 4.76 16.48
C VAL A 123 14.15 4.08 17.13
N LEU A 124 14.83 3.16 16.43
CA LEU A 124 16.03 2.48 16.93
C LEU A 124 17.28 3.37 16.95
N THR A 125 17.26 4.48 16.21
CA THR A 125 18.42 5.40 16.10
C THR A 125 18.28 6.62 17.00
N ASP A 126 17.10 6.83 17.61
CA ASP A 126 16.78 7.95 18.51
C ASP A 126 17.01 7.60 20.00
N GLU A 127 17.66 6.46 20.29
CA GLU A 127 18.17 6.08 21.63
C GLU A 127 19.66 6.42 21.84
#